data_AF-A0A0P7VL16-F1
#
_entry.id   AF-A0A0P7VL16-F1
#
_cell.length_a   1.000
_cell.length_b   1.000
_cell.length_c   1.000
_cell.angle_alpha   90.00
_cell.angle_beta   90.00
_cell.angle_gamma   90.00
#
_symmetry.space_group_name_H-M   'P 1'
#
loop_
_entity.id
_entity.type
_entity.pdbx_description
1 polymer ?
#
loop_
_entity_poly.entity_id
_entity_poly.type
_entity_poly.pdbx_seq_one_letter_code
_entity_poly.pdbx_strand_id
1 'polypeptide(L)'
;MARHVPLYRALLELLRAISTSTALVPLLLPLSGDPADVAEEEEEAAAEERSECQTSVGLLLAKMKTCVDTYTNRLRSKKDKSKGVVKAETSDPEPEGLTLLVPDIQRTAEIVHAATTSLRQANQERKLAESSRKAAARPKPLSVLRSLEEKYVAAMKKLQF
;
A
#
# COMPACT_ATOMS: atom_id res chain seq x y z
N MET A 1 -5.26 -33.51 7.12
CA MET A 1 -5.27 -32.06 7.43
C MET A 1 -5.44 -31.16 6.19
N ALA A 2 -5.50 -31.70 4.96
CA ALA A 2 -5.66 -30.94 3.71
C ALA A 2 -7.04 -30.29 3.43
N ARG A 3 -8.01 -30.36 4.36
CA ARG A 3 -9.39 -29.87 4.12
C ARG A 3 -9.49 -28.34 3.95
N HIS A 4 -8.50 -27.60 4.45
CA HIS A 4 -8.52 -26.13 4.45
C HIS A 4 -7.78 -25.51 3.26
N VAL A 5 -7.01 -26.28 2.48
CA VAL A 5 -6.24 -25.74 1.35
C VAL A 5 -7.14 -25.07 0.30
N PRO A 6 -8.27 -25.66 -0.14
CA PRO A 6 -9.17 -24.98 -1.08
C PRO A 6 -9.70 -23.64 -0.55
N LEU A 7 -10.00 -23.56 0.75
CA LEU A 7 -10.45 -22.32 1.39
C LEU A 7 -9.36 -21.24 1.38
N TYR A 8 -8.13 -21.58 1.76
CA TYR A 8 -7.02 -20.63 1.73
C TYR A 8 -6.76 -20.11 0.31
N ARG A 9 -6.85 -20.99 -0.70
CA ARG A 9 -6.68 -20.59 -2.10
C ARG A 9 -7.80 -19.66 -2.57
N ALA A 10 -9.05 -19.95 -2.23
CA ALA A 10 -10.18 -19.08 -2.55
C ALA A 10 -10.04 -17.69 -1.89
N LEU A 11 -9.56 -17.63 -0.63
CA LEU A 11 -9.28 -16.36 0.03
C LEU A 11 -8.14 -15.59 -0.65
N LEU A 12 -7.05 -16.25 -1.02
CA LEU A 12 -5.95 -15.62 -1.75
C LEU A 12 -6.40 -15.11 -3.13
N GLU A 13 -7.28 -15.85 -3.80
CA GLU A 13 -7.87 -15.45 -5.08
C GLU A 13 -8.77 -14.22 -4.94
N LEU A 14 -9.60 -14.17 -3.89
CA LEU A 14 -10.39 -12.99 -3.54
C LEU A 14 -9.50 -11.75 -3.31
N LEU A 15 -8.40 -11.90 -2.55
CA LEU A 15 -7.48 -10.80 -2.29
C LEU A 15 -6.80 -10.28 -3.56
N ARG A 16 -6.48 -11.17 -4.51
CA ARG A 16 -6.00 -10.77 -5.84
C ARG A 16 -7.08 -10.02 -6.60
N ALA A 17 -8.32 -10.50 -6.62
CA ALA A 17 -9.43 -9.84 -7.29
C ALA A 17 -9.65 -8.41 -6.74
N ILE A 18 -9.65 -8.24 -5.42
CA ILE A 18 -9.73 -6.92 -4.77
C ILE A 18 -8.56 -6.02 -5.23
N SER A 19 -7.36 -6.58 -5.34
CA SER A 19 -6.16 -5.83 -5.76
C SER A 19 -6.19 -5.35 -7.22
N THR A 20 -7.01 -5.97 -8.08
CA THR A 20 -7.17 -5.53 -9.48
C THR A 20 -8.09 -4.32 -9.64
N SER A 21 -8.99 -4.09 -8.67
CA SER A 21 -9.92 -2.97 -8.67
C SER A 21 -9.39 -1.85 -7.80
N THR A 22 -8.92 -0.76 -8.41
CA THR A 22 -8.36 0.41 -7.71
C THR A 22 -9.32 1.02 -6.69
N ALA A 23 -10.64 0.89 -6.92
CA ALA A 23 -11.67 1.35 -5.98
C ALA A 23 -11.77 0.49 -4.71
N LEU A 24 -11.34 -0.77 -4.76
CA LEU A 24 -11.39 -1.71 -3.65
C LEU A 24 -10.06 -1.86 -2.91
N VAL A 25 -8.93 -1.47 -3.53
CA VAL A 25 -7.60 -1.48 -2.88
C VAL A 25 -7.58 -0.76 -1.52
N PRO A 26 -8.30 0.36 -1.28
CA PRO A 26 -8.36 0.98 0.05
C PRO A 26 -8.82 0.03 1.16
N LEU A 27 -9.63 -1.00 0.85
CA LEU A 27 -10.08 -1.99 1.82
C LEU A 27 -8.95 -2.91 2.34
N LEU A 28 -7.82 -2.95 1.64
CA LEU A 28 -6.64 -3.73 2.03
C LEU A 28 -5.69 -2.95 2.94
N LEU A 29 -5.88 -1.64 3.07
CA LEU A 29 -5.13 -0.79 3.99
C LEU A 29 -5.61 -1.01 5.43
N PRO A 30 -4.80 -0.65 6.43
CA PRO A 30 -5.26 -0.62 7.81
C PRO A 30 -6.59 0.13 7.93
N LEU A 31 -7.55 -0.46 8.64
CA LEU A 31 -8.77 0.24 9.00
C LEU A 31 -8.38 1.32 10.01
N SER A 32 -8.54 2.58 9.63
CA SER A 32 -8.42 3.70 10.56
C SER A 32 -9.41 3.47 11.69
N GLY A 33 -8.91 3.15 12.88
CA GLY A 33 -9.70 3.21 14.10
C GLY A 33 -10.27 4.63 14.27
N ASP A 34 -11.46 4.69 14.86
CA ASP A 34 -12.22 5.88 15.24
C ASP A 34 -11.36 7.14 15.47
N PRO A 35 -11.64 8.29 14.82
CA PRO A 35 -10.88 9.55 14.99
C PRO A 35 -11.02 10.21 16.38
N ALA A 36 -11.48 9.50 17.41
CA ALA A 36 -11.61 10.03 18.76
C ALA A 36 -10.25 10.22 19.49
N ASP A 37 -9.17 9.59 19.01
CA ASP A 37 -7.81 9.77 19.53
C ASP A 37 -6.86 10.06 18.35
N VAL A 38 -6.77 11.29 17.87
CA VAL A 38 -5.79 12.30 18.31
C VAL A 38 -6.08 13.55 17.49
N ALA A 39 -6.14 14.68 18.20
CA ALA A 39 -6.24 16.00 17.62
C ALA A 39 -5.19 16.24 16.52
N GLU A 40 -5.62 17.06 15.58
CA GLU A 40 -4.85 17.62 14.48
C GLU A 40 -3.48 18.15 14.95
N GLU A 41 -2.51 18.14 14.02
CA GLU A 41 -1.18 18.77 14.12
C GLU A 41 -0.08 17.93 14.80
N GLU A 42 0.32 16.80 14.19
CA GLU A 42 1.71 16.25 14.22
C GLU A 42 1.85 15.06 13.23
N GLU A 43 1.33 15.21 12.01
CA GLU A 43 1.47 14.22 10.92
C GLU A 43 2.86 14.32 10.27
N GLU A 44 3.90 13.77 10.88
CA GLU A 44 5.10 13.31 10.13
C GLU A 44 6.01 12.38 10.96
N ALA A 45 5.98 12.44 12.30
CA ALA A 45 6.79 11.57 13.17
C ALA A 45 6.04 10.35 13.75
N ALA A 46 4.71 10.38 13.83
CA ALA A 46 3.90 9.31 14.43
C ALA A 46 3.51 8.18 13.46
N ALA A 47 3.86 8.31 12.16
CA ALA A 47 3.48 7.32 11.15
C ALA A 47 4.26 6.00 11.28
N GLU A 48 5.49 6.03 11.81
CA GLU A 48 6.30 4.82 11.99
C GLU A 48 5.82 3.98 13.18
N GLU A 49 5.49 4.59 14.33
CA GLU A 49 4.99 3.83 15.50
C GLU A 49 3.54 3.37 15.38
N ARG A 50 2.66 4.13 14.70
CA ARG A 50 1.27 3.67 14.44
C ARG A 50 1.22 2.46 13.50
N SER A 51 2.29 2.20 12.74
CA SER A 51 2.33 1.11 11.78
C SER A 51 2.37 -0.28 12.43
N GLU A 52 2.78 -0.41 13.69
CA GLU A 52 2.89 -1.71 14.37
C GLU A 52 1.57 -2.19 15.00
N CYS A 53 0.71 -1.26 15.45
CA CYS A 53 -0.56 -1.58 16.11
C CYS A 53 -1.70 -1.84 15.11
N GLN A 54 -1.58 -1.32 13.89
CA GLN A 54 -2.62 -1.43 12.87
C GLN A 54 -2.52 -2.76 12.10
N THR A 55 -3.37 -3.72 12.48
CA THR A 55 -3.52 -4.98 11.76
C THR A 55 -4.05 -4.71 10.35
N SER A 56 -3.31 -5.17 9.34
CA SER A 56 -3.70 -5.05 7.93
C SER A 56 -3.47 -6.35 7.17
N VAL A 57 -4.22 -6.52 6.08
CA VAL A 57 -4.08 -7.66 5.17
C VAL A 57 -2.66 -7.71 4.59
N GLY A 58 -2.07 -6.55 4.27
CA GLY A 58 -0.69 -6.45 3.79
C GLY A 58 0.32 -6.99 4.79
N LEU A 59 0.19 -6.64 6.08
CA LEU A 59 1.09 -7.12 7.14
C LEU A 59 0.95 -8.63 7.35
N LEU A 60 -0.27 -9.16 7.32
CA LEU A 60 -0.53 -10.60 7.41
C LEU A 60 0.14 -11.36 6.26
N LEU A 61 -0.05 -10.91 5.01
CA LEU A 61 0.55 -11.53 3.83
C LEU A 61 2.08 -11.48 3.86
N ALA A 62 2.68 -10.38 4.35
CA ALA A 62 4.11 -10.28 4.53
C ALA A 62 4.63 -11.33 5.53
N LYS A 63 3.97 -11.48 6.68
CA LYS A 63 4.31 -12.51 7.68
C LYS A 63 4.16 -13.92 7.11
N MET A 64 3.06 -14.20 6.43
CA MET A 64 2.81 -15.49 5.78
C MET A 64 3.88 -15.81 4.72
N LYS A 65 4.27 -14.82 3.91
CA LYS A 65 5.37 -14.94 2.94
C LYS A 65 6.69 -15.31 3.63
N THR A 66 7.06 -14.61 4.71
CA THR A 66 8.29 -14.92 5.47
C THR A 66 8.30 -16.34 6.04
N CYS A 67 7.16 -16.81 6.58
CA CYS A 67 7.02 -18.18 7.07
C CYS A 67 7.24 -19.21 5.95
N VAL A 68 6.61 -18.98 4.79
CA VAL A 68 6.70 -19.85 3.61
C VAL A 68 8.10 -19.84 3.00
N ASP A 69 8.74 -18.68 2.92
CA ASP A 69 10.10 -18.51 2.41
C ASP A 69 11.09 -19.27 3.30
N THR A 70 10.96 -19.14 4.62
CA THR A 70 11.77 -19.89 5.59
C THR A 70 11.61 -21.39 5.44
N TYR A 71 10.37 -21.86 5.30
CA TYR A 71 10.07 -23.28 5.09
C TYR A 71 10.70 -23.82 3.80
N THR A 72 10.52 -23.08 2.69
CA THR A 72 11.07 -23.45 1.37
C THR A 72 12.60 -23.46 1.39
N ASN A 73 13.22 -22.48 2.04
CA ASN A 73 14.68 -22.40 2.13
C ASN A 73 15.28 -23.56 2.95
N ARG A 74 14.61 -23.95 4.05
CA ARG A 74 14.96 -25.16 4.82
C ARG A 74 14.81 -26.44 4.00
N LEU A 75 13.73 -26.58 3.23
CA LEU A 75 13.51 -27.72 2.34
C LEU A 75 14.62 -27.85 1.29
N ARG A 76 15.00 -26.75 0.63
CA ARG A 76 16.12 -26.73 -0.33
C ARG A 76 17.44 -27.08 0.35
N SER A 77 17.72 -26.49 1.52
CA SER A 77 18.95 -26.73 2.29
C SER A 77 19.10 -28.19 2.76
N LYS A 78 18.00 -28.91 2.98
CA LYS A 78 18.02 -30.34 3.33
C LYS A 78 18.35 -31.23 2.13
N LYS A 79 17.98 -30.82 0.91
CA LYS A 79 18.26 -31.54 -0.35
C LYS A 79 19.73 -31.45 -0.78
N ASP A 80 20.40 -30.34 -0.53
CA ASP A 80 21.84 -30.20 -0.81
C ASP A 80 22.74 -31.03 0.13
N LYS A 81 22.27 -31.37 1.34
CA LYS A 81 23.03 -32.17 2.31
C LYS A 81 22.85 -33.70 2.15
N SER A 82 21.91 -34.15 1.33
CA SER A 82 21.55 -35.56 1.19
C SER A 82 21.92 -36.12 -0.19
N LYS A 83 23.23 -36.20 -0.45
CA LYS A 83 23.79 -36.97 -1.58
C LYS A 83 24.15 -38.42 -1.22
N GLY A 84 23.59 -38.96 -0.14
CA GLY A 84 23.80 -40.35 0.26
C GLY A 84 22.61 -40.87 1.05
N VAL A 85 22.19 -42.09 0.74
CA VAL A 85 21.09 -42.87 1.33
C VAL A 85 19.71 -42.59 0.74
N VAL A 86 19.47 -43.32 -0.35
CA VAL A 86 18.15 -43.73 -0.84
C VAL A 86 17.42 -44.49 0.27
N LYS A 87 16.31 -43.92 0.74
CA LYS A 87 15.02 -44.58 1.07
C LYS A 87 14.07 -43.48 1.55
N ALA A 88 13.41 -42.81 0.61
CA ALA A 88 12.24 -42.00 0.93
C ALA A 88 11.05 -42.96 0.98
N GLU A 89 10.69 -43.37 2.19
CA GLU A 89 9.39 -43.97 2.50
C GLU A 89 8.30 -43.02 1.98
N THR A 90 7.57 -43.48 0.97
CA THR A 90 6.35 -42.87 0.47
C THR A 90 5.18 -43.32 1.36
N SER A 91 4.63 -42.44 2.20
CA SER A 91 3.24 -42.56 2.67
C SER A 91 2.72 -41.30 3.37
N ASP A 92 2.90 -40.12 2.76
CA ASP A 92 2.09 -38.96 3.15
C ASP A 92 1.47 -38.28 1.91
N PRO A 93 0.14 -38.32 1.72
CA PRO A 93 -0.54 -37.57 0.66
C PRO A 93 -0.61 -36.05 0.94
N GLU A 94 0.15 -35.52 1.90
CA GLU A 94 0.22 -34.08 2.20
C GLU A 94 0.96 -33.15 1.20
N PRO A 95 1.81 -33.55 0.23
CA PRO A 95 2.58 -32.56 -0.52
C PRO A 95 1.79 -31.83 -1.63
N GLU A 96 0.66 -32.34 -2.09
CA GLU A 96 -0.07 -31.73 -3.23
C GLU A 96 -0.70 -30.38 -2.87
N GLY A 97 -1.21 -30.23 -1.64
CA GLY A 97 -1.85 -28.98 -1.23
C GLY A 97 -0.86 -27.85 -1.00
N LEU A 98 0.29 -28.15 -0.39
CA LEU A 98 1.32 -27.17 -0.05
C LEU A 98 2.12 -26.70 -1.28
N THR A 99 2.37 -27.59 -2.24
CA THR A 99 3.06 -27.23 -3.49
C THR A 99 2.31 -26.15 -4.28
N LEU A 100 0.98 -26.14 -4.22
CA LEU A 100 0.15 -25.12 -4.86
C LEU A 100 -0.05 -23.89 -3.97
N LEU A 101 -0.14 -24.06 -2.66
CA LEU A 101 -0.42 -22.96 -1.73
C LEU A 101 0.78 -22.02 -1.51
N VAL A 102 1.99 -22.55 -1.43
CA VAL A 102 3.24 -21.77 -1.27
C VAL A 102 3.39 -20.68 -2.35
N PRO A 103 3.38 -21.01 -3.66
CA PRO A 103 3.49 -19.99 -4.70
C PRO A 103 2.27 -19.07 -4.73
N ASP A 104 1.09 -19.57 -4.34
CA ASP A 104 -0.11 -18.75 -4.25
C ASP A 104 -0.01 -17.67 -3.17
N ILE A 105 0.55 -17.98 -2.00
CA ILE A 105 0.80 -17.00 -0.92
C ILE A 105 1.80 -15.94 -1.38
N GLN A 106 2.94 -16.37 -1.94
CA GLN A 106 4.00 -15.47 -2.41
C GLN A 106 3.48 -14.48 -3.46
N ARG A 107 2.81 -15.00 -4.50
CA ARG A 107 2.23 -14.19 -5.58
C ARG A 107 1.20 -13.19 -5.05
N THR A 108 0.34 -13.61 -4.11
CA THR A 108 -0.70 -12.73 -3.57
C THR A 108 -0.09 -11.60 -2.74
N ALA A 109 0.92 -11.90 -1.94
CA ALA A 109 1.64 -10.90 -1.17
C ALA A 109 2.27 -9.83 -2.08
N GLU A 110 2.88 -10.25 -3.20
CA GLU A 110 3.45 -9.33 -4.19
C GLU A 110 2.39 -8.45 -4.85
N ILE A 111 1.29 -9.04 -5.33
CA ILE A 111 0.20 -8.30 -5.99
C ILE A 111 -0.43 -7.28 -5.04
N VAL A 112 -0.75 -7.69 -3.81
CA VAL A 112 -1.35 -6.80 -2.80
C VAL A 112 -0.39 -5.69 -2.41
N HIS A 113 0.90 -5.99 -2.25
CA HIS A 113 1.91 -4.99 -1.93
C HIS A 113 2.08 -3.96 -3.07
N ALA A 114 2.10 -4.41 -4.32
CA ALA A 114 2.18 -3.54 -5.48
C ALA A 114 0.94 -2.64 -5.60
N ALA A 115 -0.26 -3.21 -5.48
CA ALA A 115 -1.52 -2.47 -5.56
C ALA A 115 -1.64 -1.40 -4.46
N THR A 116 -1.34 -1.77 -3.21
CA THR A 116 -1.40 -0.85 -2.07
C THR A 116 -0.35 0.25 -2.15
N THR A 117 0.87 -0.06 -2.61
CA THR A 117 1.93 0.94 -2.80
C THR A 117 1.60 1.89 -3.97
N SER A 118 1.11 1.37 -5.09
CA SER A 118 0.66 2.18 -6.22
C SER A 118 -0.49 3.12 -5.84
N LEU A 119 -1.44 2.66 -5.03
CA LEU A 119 -2.50 3.51 -4.51
C LEU A 119 -1.94 4.67 -3.66
N ARG A 120 -0.97 4.43 -2.79
CA ARG A 120 -0.35 5.50 -1.98
C ARG A 120 0.37 6.52 -2.87
N GLN A 121 1.12 6.05 -3.85
CA GLN A 121 1.80 6.91 -4.83
C GLN A 121 0.81 7.78 -5.61
N ALA A 122 -0.26 7.18 -6.15
CA ALA A 122 -1.29 7.91 -6.88
C ALA A 122 -2.00 8.97 -6.01
N ASN A 123 -2.24 8.69 -4.73
CA ASN A 123 -2.80 9.68 -3.80
C ASN A 123 -1.82 10.82 -3.51
N GLN A 124 -0.53 10.52 -3.36
CA GLN A 124 0.51 11.53 -3.16
C GLN A 124 0.64 12.43 -4.39
N GLU A 125 0.66 11.87 -5.60
CA GLU A 125 0.68 12.63 -6.86
C GLU A 125 -0.55 13.53 -6.99
N ARG A 126 -1.75 13.03 -6.64
CA ARG A 126 -2.97 13.85 -6.61
C ARG A 126 -2.88 15.00 -5.62
N LYS A 127 -2.36 14.77 -4.41
CA LYS A 127 -2.17 15.82 -3.39
C LYS A 127 -1.21 16.91 -3.90
N LEU A 128 -0.12 16.52 -4.57
CA LEU A 128 0.85 17.45 -5.18
C LEU A 128 0.26 18.21 -6.38
N ALA A 129 -0.53 17.55 -7.22
CA ALA A 129 -1.20 18.19 -8.35
C ALA A 129 -2.28 19.19 -7.87
N GLU A 130 -3.01 18.86 -6.81
CA GLU A 130 -4.03 19.75 -6.23
C GLU A 130 -3.42 20.93 -5.47
N SER A 131 -2.31 20.75 -4.75
CA SER A 131 -1.59 21.85 -4.09
C SER A 131 -0.99 22.83 -5.13
N SER A 132 -0.48 22.32 -6.25
CA SER A 132 -0.05 23.14 -7.39
C SER A 132 -1.21 23.93 -8.02
N ARG A 133 -2.39 23.31 -8.16
CA ARG A 133 -3.59 24.00 -8.63
C ARG A 133 -4.10 25.05 -7.66
N LYS A 134 -4.05 24.81 -6.34
CA LYS A 134 -4.38 25.83 -5.32
C LYS A 134 -3.37 26.98 -5.29
N ALA A 135 -2.09 26.72 -5.58
CA ALA A 135 -1.07 27.76 -5.76
C ALA A 135 -1.27 28.59 -7.04
N ALA A 136 -1.78 27.98 -8.12
CA ALA A 136 -2.11 28.66 -9.37
C ALA A 136 -3.50 29.34 -9.37
N ALA A 137 -4.44 28.86 -8.54
CA ALA A 137 -5.80 29.39 -8.41
C ALA A 137 -5.94 30.44 -7.30
N ARG A 138 -4.90 30.69 -6.50
CA ARG A 138 -4.86 31.91 -5.68
C ARG A 138 -4.82 33.08 -6.66
N PRO A 139 -5.88 33.91 -6.77
CA PRO A 139 -5.86 35.02 -7.71
C PRO A 139 -4.67 35.89 -7.28
N LYS A 140 -3.66 36.00 -8.14
CA LYS A 140 -2.67 37.08 -8.02
C LYS A 140 -3.52 38.35 -7.93
N PRO A 141 -3.45 39.13 -6.84
CA PRO A 141 -4.28 40.31 -6.75
C PRO A 141 -3.95 41.17 -7.96
N LEU A 142 -4.96 41.44 -8.79
CA LEU A 142 -4.81 42.17 -10.06
C LEU A 142 -4.21 43.58 -9.86
N SER A 143 -4.05 44.02 -8.61
CA SER A 143 -3.28 45.19 -8.20
C SER A 143 -1.79 45.12 -8.56
N VAL A 144 -1.23 43.92 -8.75
CA VAL A 144 0.18 43.73 -9.15
C VAL A 144 0.37 43.89 -10.66
N LEU A 145 -0.69 43.78 -11.47
CA LEU A 145 -0.62 43.90 -12.93
C LEU A 145 -0.87 45.33 -13.45
N ARG A 146 -1.23 46.29 -12.59
CA ARG A 146 -1.34 47.69 -13.02
C ARG A 146 0.03 48.29 -13.27
N SER A 147 0.18 48.93 -14.43
CA SER A 147 1.41 49.68 -14.74
C SER A 147 1.61 50.80 -13.71
N LEU A 148 2.86 51.26 -13.55
CA LEU A 148 3.17 52.39 -12.65
C LEU A 148 2.34 53.63 -13.00
N GLU A 149 2.11 53.84 -14.30
CA GLU A 149 1.28 54.92 -14.84
C GLU A 149 -0.18 54.81 -14.38
N GLU A 150 -0.80 53.63 -14.49
CA GLU A 150 -2.19 53.42 -14.05
C GLU A 150 -2.38 53.64 -12.56
N LYS A 151 -1.39 53.23 -11.74
CA LYS A 151 -1.40 53.48 -10.28
C LYS A 151 -1.31 54.97 -9.99
N TYR A 152 -0.44 55.68 -10.71
CA TYR A 152 -0.27 57.13 -10.57
C TYR A 152 -1.55 57.87 -10.98
N VAL A 153 -2.11 57.58 -12.15
CA VAL A 153 -3.35 58.21 -12.63
C VAL A 153 -4.51 57.97 -11.67
N ALA A 154 -4.67 56.74 -11.16
CA ALA A 154 -5.73 56.43 -10.19
C ALA A 154 -5.60 57.19 -8.86
N ALA A 155 -4.37 57.48 -8.42
CA ALA A 155 -4.12 58.30 -7.24
C ALA A 155 -4.38 59.78 -7.51
N MET A 156 -3.87 60.31 -8.61
CA MET A 156 -4.01 61.72 -8.99
C MET A 156 -5.46 62.09 -9.33
N LYS A 157 -6.22 61.17 -9.95
CA LYS A 157 -7.63 61.39 -10.31
C LYS A 157 -8.54 61.64 -9.10
N LYS A 158 -8.20 61.14 -7.91
CA LYS A 158 -8.97 61.38 -6.68
C LYS A 158 -8.72 62.77 -6.08
N LEU A 159 -7.67 63.45 -6.53
CA LEU A 159 -7.25 64.77 -6.06
C LEU A 159 -7.60 65.90 -7.04
N GLN A 160 -8.13 65.53 -8.21
CA GLN A 160 -8.62 66.48 -9.19
C GLN A 160 -10.08 66.83 -8.88
N PHE A 161 -10.40 68.13 -8.89
CA PHE A 161 -11.76 68.67 -8.84
C PHE A 161 -12.23 69.02 -10.25
#